data_AF-A0A182UFL0-F1
#
_entry.id   AF-A0A182UFL0-F1
#
_cell.length_a   1.000
_cell.length_b   1.000
_cell.length_c   1.000
_cell.angle_alpha   90.00
_cell.angle_beta   90.00
_cell.angle_gamma   90.00
#
_symmetry.space_group_name_H-M   'P 1'
#
loop_
_entity.id
_entity.type
_entity.pdbx_description
1 polymer ?
#
loop_
_entity_poly.entity_id
_entity_poly.type
_entity_poly.pdbx_seq_one_letter_code
_entity_poly.pdbx_strand_id
1 'polypeptide(L)'
;MTPGFPYDFPNSVGHGDELKFLFPMSNVLNEEHAQMAKIMVDLWTSFAITSVPQADNVIPWPAVSRPFGPYFRLVNPPEQKEYFVNELTNSVVKARGPRKLSVSPATCLDLFLNRSSKN
;
A
#
# COMPACT_ATOMS: atom_id res chain seq x y z
N MET A 1 -6.11 14.35 6.58
CA MET A 1 -5.55 14.54 5.23
C MET A 1 -6.12 15.83 4.65
N THR A 2 -5.26 16.72 4.13
CA THR A 2 -5.68 17.93 3.40
C THR A 2 -6.03 17.56 1.97
N PRO A 3 -7.24 17.86 1.46
CA PRO A 3 -7.63 17.52 0.09
C PRO A 3 -6.71 18.22 -0.93
N GLY A 4 -6.08 17.45 -1.83
CA GLY A 4 -5.41 18.00 -3.01
C GLY A 4 -3.95 17.59 -3.21
N PHE A 5 -3.39 16.68 -2.40
CA PHE A 5 -2.11 16.09 -2.74
C PHE A 5 -2.30 15.08 -3.89
N PRO A 6 -1.42 15.05 -4.92
CA PRO A 6 -1.59 14.22 -6.12
C PRO A 6 -1.57 12.69 -5.88
N TYR A 7 -1.48 12.27 -4.61
CA TYR A 7 -1.46 10.88 -4.17
C TYR A 7 -2.49 10.57 -3.07
N ASP A 8 -3.45 11.46 -2.83
CA ASP A 8 -4.54 11.20 -1.90
C ASP A 8 -5.58 10.29 -2.56
N PHE A 9 -5.53 9.01 -2.26
CA PHE A 9 -6.52 8.04 -2.73
C PHE A 9 -7.53 7.73 -1.63
N PRO A 10 -8.82 7.55 -1.97
CA PRO A 10 -9.77 7.00 -1.03
C PRO A 10 -9.23 5.68 -0.47
N ASN A 11 -9.29 5.54 0.85
CA ASN A 11 -8.84 4.37 1.61
C ASN A 11 -7.33 4.07 1.48
N SER A 12 -6.48 5.08 1.24
CA SER A 12 -5.03 4.95 1.45
C SER A 12 -4.64 5.19 2.89
N VAL A 13 -3.51 4.62 3.31
CA VAL A 13 -2.86 4.91 4.59
C VAL A 13 -1.81 5.98 4.36
N GLY A 14 -1.98 7.14 4.98
CA GLY A 14 -1.03 8.24 4.94
C GLY A 14 0.10 8.06 5.95
N HIS A 15 1.13 8.89 5.82
CA HIS A 15 2.22 8.93 6.79
C HIS A 15 1.70 9.33 8.18
N GLY A 16 2.01 8.53 9.20
CA GLY A 16 1.60 8.77 10.59
C GLY A 16 0.21 8.24 10.96
N ASP A 17 -0.55 7.68 10.02
CA ASP A 17 -1.86 7.08 10.30
C ASP A 17 -1.75 5.87 11.23
N GLU A 18 -0.58 5.23 11.32
CA GLU A 18 -0.31 4.12 12.23
C GLU A 18 -0.32 4.54 13.71
N LEU A 19 0.01 5.80 14.00
CA LEU A 19 0.18 6.27 15.38
C LEU A 19 -1.12 6.20 16.18
N LYS A 20 -2.29 6.35 15.53
CA LYS A 20 -3.61 6.27 16.19
C LYS A 20 -3.92 4.88 16.76
N PHE A 21 -3.19 3.85 16.30
CA PHE A 21 -3.34 2.47 16.75
C PHE A 21 -2.31 2.08 17.82
N LEU A 22 -1.22 2.84 17.94
CA LEU A 22 -0.19 2.62 18.96
C LEU A 22 -0.42 3.46 20.22
N PHE A 23 -1.01 4.65 20.05
CA PHE A 23 -1.21 5.60 21.11
C PHE A 23 -2.69 6.01 21.17
N PRO A 24 -3.23 6.27 22.37
CA PRO A 24 -4.60 6.72 22.56
C PRO A 24 -4.76 8.20 22.16
N MET A 25 -4.51 8.52 20.89
CA MET A 25 -4.58 9.89 20.35
C MET A 25 -6.00 10.27 19.90
N SER A 26 -6.86 9.29 19.68
CA SER A 26 -8.27 9.51 19.33
C SER A 26 -9.18 8.75 20.28
N ASN A 27 -10.20 9.43 20.78
CA ASN A 27 -11.12 8.90 21.78
C ASN A 27 -12.16 7.92 21.18
N VAL A 28 -12.13 7.69 19.86
CA VAL A 28 -13.16 6.94 19.14
C VAL A 28 -12.51 6.01 18.12
N LEU A 29 -12.24 4.77 18.53
CA LEU A 29 -11.99 3.66 17.62
C LEU A 29 -13.30 2.87 17.49
N ASN A 30 -13.67 2.51 16.26
CA ASN A 30 -14.71 1.50 16.05
C ASN A 30 -14.12 0.10 16.34
N GLU A 31 -14.97 -0.94 16.33
CA GLU A 31 -14.56 -2.31 16.65
C GLU A 31 -13.37 -2.79 15.79
N GLU A 32 -13.41 -2.53 14.48
CA GLU A 32 -12.35 -2.91 13.55
C GLU A 32 -11.01 -2.22 13.85
N HIS A 33 -11.04 -0.92 14.13
CA HIS A 33 -9.85 -0.18 14.51
C HIS A 33 -9.34 -0.56 15.90
N ALA A 34 -10.22 -0.90 16.83
CA ALA A 34 -9.84 -1.40 18.15
C ALA A 34 -9.13 -2.75 18.05
N GLN A 35 -9.61 -3.65 17.19
CA GLN A 35 -8.93 -4.92 16.91
C GLN A 35 -7.55 -4.70 16.29
N MET A 36 -7.43 -3.80 15.32
CA MET A 36 -6.13 -3.44 14.72
C MET A 36 -5.17 -2.82 15.74
N ALA A 37 -5.67 -1.95 16.63
CA ALA A 37 -4.89 -1.37 17.72
C ALA A 37 -4.38 -2.45 18.70
N LYS A 38 -5.24 -3.40 19.08
CA LYS A 38 -4.83 -4.55 19.91
C LYS A 38 -3.69 -5.32 19.25
N ILE A 39 -3.83 -5.66 17.98
CA ILE A 39 -2.79 -6.39 17.24
C ILE A 39 -1.47 -5.61 17.22
N MET A 40 -1.50 -4.31 16.88
CA MET A 40 -0.27 -3.50 16.84
C MET A 40 0.41 -3.36 18.20
N VAL A 41 -0.36 -3.13 19.27
CA VAL A 41 0.17 -3.02 20.62
C VAL A 41 0.76 -4.37 21.08
N ASP A 42 0.08 -5.48 20.84
CA ASP A 42 0.58 -6.82 21.18
C ASP A 42 1.90 -7.13 20.45
N LEU A 43 1.97 -6.85 19.15
CA LEU A 43 3.19 -7.04 18.34
C LEU A 43 4.35 -6.16 18.86
N TRP A 44 4.09 -4.90 19.23
CA TRP A 44 5.15 -4.00 19.67
C TRP A 44 5.64 -4.33 21.07
N THR A 45 4.72 -4.67 21.98
CA THR A 45 5.05 -5.02 23.37
C THR A 45 5.77 -6.36 23.46
N SER A 46 5.32 -7.38 22.73
CA SER A 46 6.01 -8.68 22.66
C SER A 46 7.40 -8.54 22.06
N PHE A 47 7.57 -7.78 20.98
CA PHE A 47 8.90 -7.49 20.43
C PHE A 47 9.82 -6.82 21.46
N ALA A 48 9.31 -5.85 22.23
CA ALA A 48 10.09 -5.20 23.27
C ALA A 48 10.47 -6.14 24.43
N ILE A 49 9.64 -7.13 24.75
CA ILE A 49 9.86 -8.07 25.86
C ILE A 49 10.74 -9.25 25.46
N THR A 50 10.46 -9.88 24.31
CA THR A 50 11.03 -11.19 23.91
C THR A 50 11.85 -11.11 22.62
N SER A 51 11.95 -9.94 21.98
CA SER A 51 12.53 -9.76 20.64
C SER A 51 11.79 -10.45 19.49
N VAL A 52 10.62 -11.05 19.75
CA VAL A 52 9.79 -11.71 18.74
C VAL A 52 8.40 -11.06 18.72
N PRO A 53 7.98 -10.42 17.62
CA PRO A 53 6.65 -9.82 17.54
C PRO A 53 5.58 -10.92 17.44
N GLN A 54 4.67 -10.93 18.39
CA GLN A 54 3.61 -11.93 18.57
C GLN A 54 2.29 -11.26 18.98
N ALA A 55 1.18 -11.80 18.50
CA ALA A 55 -0.17 -11.38 18.88
C ALA A 55 -1.13 -12.59 18.82
N ASP A 56 -2.16 -12.56 19.65
CA ASP A 56 -3.16 -13.63 19.70
C ASP A 56 -3.96 -13.72 18.39
N ASN A 57 -4.23 -14.95 17.92
CA ASN A 57 -5.03 -15.22 16.71
C ASN A 57 -4.49 -14.59 15.42
N VAL A 58 -3.20 -14.31 15.36
CA VAL A 58 -2.50 -13.75 14.21
C VAL A 58 -1.47 -14.76 13.70
N ILE A 59 -1.31 -14.83 12.38
CA ILE A 59 -0.26 -15.66 11.76
C ILE A 59 1.13 -15.22 12.26
N PRO A 60 2.12 -16.11 12.36
CA PRO A 60 3.46 -15.73 12.77
C PRO A 60 4.05 -14.64 11.88
N TRP A 61 4.65 -13.61 12.47
CA TRP A 61 5.40 -12.60 11.72
C TRP A 61 6.74 -13.20 11.28
N PRO A 62 6.98 -13.40 9.96
CA PRO A 62 8.19 -14.07 9.51
C PRO A 62 9.39 -13.12 9.53
N ALA A 63 10.56 -13.64 9.89
CA ALA A 63 11.80 -12.91 9.73
C ALA A 63 12.11 -12.68 8.24
N VAL A 64 12.61 -11.49 7.90
CA VAL A 64 13.07 -11.18 6.55
C VAL A 64 14.28 -12.07 6.24
N SER A 65 14.16 -12.90 5.21
CA SER A 65 15.19 -13.87 4.83
C SER A 65 15.76 -13.64 3.44
N ARG A 66 15.13 -12.77 2.65
CA ARG A 66 15.52 -12.40 1.28
C ARG A 66 15.44 -10.87 1.14
N PRO A 67 16.08 -10.26 0.12
CA PRO A 67 16.14 -8.81 -0.02
C PRO A 67 14.79 -8.07 -0.03
N PHE A 68 13.70 -8.77 -0.40
CA PHE A 68 12.39 -8.16 -0.60
C PHE A 68 11.27 -8.79 0.25
N GLY A 69 11.62 -9.63 1.24
CA GLY A 69 10.66 -10.29 2.12
C GLY A 69 11.17 -11.59 2.71
N PRO A 70 10.29 -12.40 3.32
CA PRO A 70 8.86 -12.16 3.53
C PRO A 70 8.60 -10.98 4.46
N TYR A 71 7.38 -10.46 4.44
CA TYR A 71 6.94 -9.39 5.34
C TYR A 71 5.51 -9.64 5.82
N PHE A 72 5.20 -9.03 6.96
CA PHE A 72 3.90 -9.06 7.58
C PHE A 72 3.10 -7.82 7.16
N ARG A 73 1.92 -8.04 6.59
CA ARG A 73 1.03 -7.00 6.08
C ARG A 73 -0.11 -6.79 7.07
N LEU A 74 -0.08 -5.65 7.75
CA LEU A 74 -1.12 -5.20 8.68
C LEU A 74 -2.38 -4.77 7.93
N VAL A 75 -3.24 -5.74 7.64
CA VAL A 75 -4.61 -5.57 7.13
C VAL A 75 -5.55 -6.42 7.98
N ASN A 76 -6.86 -6.35 7.73
CA ASN A 76 -7.86 -7.14 8.45
C ASN A 76 -8.47 -8.22 7.54
N PRO A 77 -8.21 -9.52 7.77
CA PRO A 77 -7.26 -10.10 8.73
C PRO A 77 -5.79 -9.97 8.26
N PRO A 78 -4.78 -10.06 9.16
CA PRO A 78 -3.38 -9.88 8.77
C PRO A 78 -2.88 -10.95 7.80
N GLU A 79 -1.98 -10.54 6.90
CA GLU A 79 -1.47 -11.40 5.81
C GLU A 79 0.06 -11.47 5.82
N GLN A 80 0.60 -12.60 5.36
CA GLN A 80 2.01 -12.72 5.00
C GLN A 80 2.15 -12.56 3.49
N LYS A 81 3.19 -11.83 3.07
CA LYS A 81 3.54 -11.65 1.66
C LYS A 81 5.04 -11.84 1.47
N GLU A 82 5.42 -12.20 0.24
CA GLU A 82 6.79 -12.62 -0.06
C GLU A 82 7.65 -11.51 -0.67
N TYR A 83 7.03 -10.46 -1.22
CA TYR A 83 7.71 -9.46 -2.05
C TYR A 83 7.07 -8.05 -1.91
N PHE A 84 7.65 -7.19 -1.06
CA PHE A 84 7.05 -5.88 -0.73
C PHE A 84 7.09 -4.86 -1.86
N VAL A 85 7.96 -5.04 -2.87
CA VAL A 85 8.09 -4.09 -3.99
C VAL A 85 6.79 -4.00 -4.80
N ASN A 86 5.99 -5.08 -4.83
CA ASN A 86 4.67 -5.06 -5.47
C ASN A 86 3.77 -3.98 -4.86
N GLU A 87 3.78 -3.81 -3.53
CA GLU A 87 2.98 -2.78 -2.85
C GLU A 87 3.45 -1.37 -3.20
N LEU A 88 4.77 -1.16 -3.29
CA LEU A 88 5.34 0.14 -3.67
C LEU A 88 4.95 0.53 -5.09
N THR A 89 4.92 -0.44 -6.01
CA THR A 89 4.50 -0.19 -7.39
C THR A 89 3.00 0.00 -7.54
N ASN A 90 2.18 -0.69 -6.74
CA ASN A 90 0.72 -0.59 -6.80
C ASN A 90 0.23 0.82 -6.47
N SER A 91 0.85 1.48 -5.49
CA SER A 91 0.53 2.88 -5.13
C SER A 91 0.79 3.83 -6.30
N VAL A 92 1.89 3.64 -7.04
CA VAL A 92 2.22 4.45 -8.22
C VAL A 92 1.28 4.15 -9.39
N VAL A 93 0.92 2.89 -9.62
CA VAL A 93 -0.02 2.51 -10.68
C VAL A 93 -1.42 3.06 -10.38
N LYS A 94 -1.91 2.92 -9.14
CA LYS A 94 -3.17 3.50 -8.69
C LYS A 94 -3.19 5.02 -8.89
N ALA A 95 -2.05 5.69 -8.64
CA ALA A 95 -1.91 7.12 -8.88
C ALA A 95 -1.95 7.55 -10.33
N ARG A 96 -1.43 6.72 -11.24
CA ARG A 96 -1.45 7.01 -12.68
C ARG A 96 -2.84 6.87 -13.28
N GLY A 97 -3.77 6.20 -12.61
CA GLY A 97 -5.09 5.88 -13.13
C GLY A 97 -5.04 4.93 -14.35
N PRO A 98 -6.20 4.58 -14.93
CA PRO A 98 -6.22 3.82 -16.17
C PRO A 98 -5.54 4.63 -17.27
N ARG A 99 -4.55 4.04 -17.96
CA ARG A 99 -4.06 4.60 -19.22
C ARG A 99 -5.26 4.69 -20.17
N LYS A 100 -5.67 5.90 -20.55
CA LYS A 100 -6.50 6.07 -21.75
C LYS A 100 -5.71 5.45 -22.90
N LEU A 101 -6.19 4.33 -23.44
CA LEU A 101 -5.76 3.84 -24.74
C LEU A 101 -6.27 4.82 -25.79
N SER A 102 -5.61 5.97 -25.93
CA SER A 102 -5.74 6.80 -27.12
C SER A 102 -4.65 6.38 -28.11
N VAL A 103 -4.81 5.17 -28.65
CA VAL A 103 -4.21 4.87 -29.95
C VAL A 103 -5.37 4.66 -30.89
N SER A 104 -5.85 5.76 -31.48
CA SER A 104 -6.51 5.64 -32.78
C SER A 104 -5.42 5.15 -33.75
N PRO A 105 -5.61 4.03 -34.47
CA PRO A 105 -4.59 3.51 -35.39
C PRO A 105 -4.30 4.45 -36.57
N ALA A 106 -5.09 5.51 -36.74
CA ALA A 106 -5.02 6.38 -37.92
C ALA A 106 -3.77 7.27 -37.97
N THR A 107 -3.19 7.67 -36.83
CA THR A 107 -2.19 8.75 -36.84
C THR A 107 -0.82 8.33 -37.38
N CYS A 108 -0.50 7.03 -37.43
CA CYS A 108 0.81 6.57 -37.92
C CYS A 108 0.85 6.53 -39.46
N LEU A 109 -0.25 6.18 -40.15
CA LEU A 109 -0.27 6.13 -41.61
C LEU A 109 -0.33 7.54 -42.25
N ASP A 110 -1.01 8.49 -41.60
CA ASP A 110 -1.17 9.85 -42.14
C ASP A 110 0.15 10.64 -42.20
N LEU A 111 1.11 10.31 -41.33
CA LEU A 111 2.46 10.90 -41.33
C LEU A 111 3.33 10.42 -42.50
N PHE A 112 3.09 9.21 -43.04
CA PHE A 112 3.85 8.68 -44.16
C PHE A 112 3.27 9.09 -45.52
N LEU A 113 1.94 9.19 -45.64
CA LEU A 113 1.29 9.55 -46.91
C LEU A 113 1.45 11.05 -47.26
N ASN A 114 1.45 11.94 -46.27
CA ASN A 114 1.63 13.38 -46.52
C ASN A 114 3.06 13.81 -46.87
N ARG A 115 4.05 12.91 -46.75
CA ARG A 115 5.43 13.19 -47.17
C ARG A 115 5.70 12.85 -48.64
N SER A 116 4.81 12.09 -49.29
CA SER A 116 5.01 11.63 -50.68
C SER A 116 4.35 12.50 -51.74
N SER A 117 3.55 13.52 -51.37
CA SER A 117 2.81 14.39 -52.32
C SER A 117 3.49 15.76 -52.56
N LYS A 118 4.81 15.82 -52.39
CA LYS A 118 5.64 16.95 -52.83
C LYS A 118 6.91 16.41 -53.46
N ASN A 119 6.82 16.05 -54.74
CA ASN A 119 7.86 16.17 -55.76
C ASN A 119 7.22 15.94 -57.12
#